data_AF-A0A0X8X215-F1
#
_entry.id   AF-A0A0X8X215-F1
#
_cell.length_a   1.000
_cell.length_b   1.000
_cell.length_c   1.000
_cell.angle_alpha   90.00
_cell.angle_beta   90.00
_cell.angle_gamma   90.00
#
_symmetry.space_group_name_H-M   'P 1'
#
loop_
_entity.id
_entity.type
_entity.pdbx_description
1 polymer ?
#
loop_
_entity_poly.entity_id
_entity_poly.type
_entity_poly.pdbx_seq_one_letter_code
_entity_poly.pdbx_strand_id
1 'polypeptide(L)' 'MNCSNSTLHLYCVNIECFASVFKNTMHIRIPLTEENLLAPHICFCCGHNLVSSIDLEIEQVTAGYILN' A
#
# COMPACT_ATOMS: atom_id res chain seq x y z
N MET A 1 -25.48 7.78 11.76
CA MET A 1 -24.39 6.81 11.60
C MET A 1 -23.29 7.52 10.83
N ASN A 2 -22.25 7.99 11.51
CA ASN A 2 -21.08 8.57 10.84
C ASN A 2 -20.31 7.40 10.22
N CYS A 3 -20.51 7.17 8.92
CA CYS A 3 -19.55 6.39 8.15
C CYS A 3 -18.25 7.19 8.16
N SER A 4 -17.32 6.83 9.04
CA SER A 4 -15.94 7.27 8.92
C SER A 4 -15.52 6.97 7.48
N ASN A 5 -15.16 8.00 6.71
CA ASN A 5 -14.63 7.83 5.36
C ASN A 5 -13.25 7.16 5.47
N SER A 6 -13.25 5.84 5.69
CA SER A 6 -12.05 5.04 5.76
C SER A 6 -11.29 5.19 4.45
N THR A 7 -10.01 5.49 4.54
CA THR A 7 -9.13 5.74 3.39
C THR A 7 -8.12 4.61 3.32
N LEU A 8 -7.92 4.04 2.14
CA LEU A 8 -6.84 3.11 1.85
C LEU A 8 -5.63 3.91 1.39
N HIS A 9 -4.50 3.67 2.04
CA HIS A 9 -3.22 4.30 1.72
C HIS A 9 -2.35 3.31 0.95
N LEU A 10 -1.86 3.72 -0.21
CA LEU A 10 -1.05 2.89 -1.11
C LEU A 10 0.37 3.45 -1.28
N TYR A 11 1.34 2.55 -1.35
CA TYR A 11 2.76 2.86 -1.25
C TYR A 11 3.54 2.17 -2.37
N CYS A 12 4.49 2.87 -2.98
CA CYS A 12 5.48 2.25 -3.85
C CYS A 12 6.68 1.78 -3.02
N VAL A 13 6.89 0.47 -2.92
CA VAL A 13 8.04 -0.13 -2.20
C VAL A 13 9.26 -0.38 -3.07
N ASN A 14 9.19 -0.10 -4.38
CA ASN A 14 10.37 -0.14 -5.23
C ASN A 14 11.35 0.99 -4.82
N ILE A 15 12.55 0.63 -4.34
CA ILE A 15 13.57 1.56 -3.85
C ILE A 15 14.18 2.44 -4.96
N GLU A 16 14.19 1.95 -6.20
CA GLU A 16 14.72 2.68 -7.35
C GLU A 16 13.73 3.75 -7.83
N CYS A 17 12.43 3.58 -7.54
CA CYS A 17 11.40 4.54 -7.89
C CYS A 17 11.61 5.89 -7.20
N PHE A 18 11.37 6.99 -7.90
CA PHE A 18 11.42 8.33 -7.29
C PHE A 18 10.23 8.60 -6.37
N ALA A 19 9.10 7.89 -6.56
CA ALA A 19 7.91 7.97 -5.72
C ALA A 19 7.91 6.87 -4.63
N SER A 20 9.08 6.35 -4.30
CA SER A 20 9.22 5.32 -3.29
C SER A 20 8.86 5.86 -1.91
N VAL A 21 8.26 5.01 -1.07
CA VAL A 21 8.06 5.31 0.35
C VAL A 21 9.39 5.58 1.06
N PHE A 22 10.47 4.91 0.64
CA PHE A 22 11.82 5.10 1.19
C PHE A 22 12.43 6.47 0.89
N LYS A 23 11.85 7.21 -0.06
CA LYS A 23 12.27 8.56 -0.45
C LYS A 23 11.31 9.64 0.06
N ASN A 24 10.37 9.30 0.96
CA ASN A 24 9.33 10.20 1.50
C ASN A 24 8.44 10.84 0.42
N THR A 25 8.19 10.11 -0.66
CA THR A 25 7.48 10.59 -1.85
C THR A 25 6.19 9.81 -2.11
N MET A 26 5.22 10.48 -2.77
CA MET A 26 3.77 10.23 -2.89
C MET A 26 3.20 8.80 -2.71
N HIS A 27 1.98 8.77 -2.16
CA HIS A 27 1.43 7.69 -1.33
C HIS A 27 -0.10 7.53 -1.52
N ILE A 28 -0.55 7.46 -2.78
CA ILE A 28 -1.95 7.51 -3.25
C ILE A 28 -3.01 7.16 -2.18
N ARG A 29 -3.97 8.07 -1.97
CA ARG A 29 -5.11 7.87 -1.07
C ARG A 29 -6.37 7.61 -1.90
N ILE A 30 -7.02 6.48 -1.63
CA ILE A 30 -8.29 6.13 -2.26
C ILE A 30 -9.33 5.74 -1.20
N PRO A 31 -10.63 5.84 -1.51
CA PRO A 31 -11.66 5.35 -0.59
C PRO A 31 -11.47 3.87 -0.27
N LEU A 32 -11.62 3.48 1.00
CA LEU A 32 -11.63 2.08 1.39
C LEU A 32 -12.94 1.44 0.92
N THR A 33 -12.89 0.76 -0.22
CA THR A 33 -13.98 -0.05 -0.77
C THR A 33 -13.48 -1.47 -1.02
N GLU A 34 -14.38 -2.44 -1.10
CA GLU A 34 -14.04 -3.82 -1.48
C GLU A 34 -13.35 -3.88 -2.85
N GLU A 35 -13.83 -3.09 -3.82
CA GLU A 35 -13.20 -2.93 -5.12
C GLU A 35 -11.74 -2.45 -5.00
N ASN A 36 -11.49 -1.39 -4.22
CA ASN A 36 -10.15 -0.84 -4.06
C ASN A 36 -9.22 -1.73 -3.25
N LEU A 37 -9.74 -2.59 -2.37
CA LEU A 37 -8.96 -3.59 -1.64
C LEU A 37 -8.53 -4.75 -2.54
N LEU A 38 -9.36 -5.13 -3.50
CA LEU A 38 -9.11 -6.27 -4.38
C LEU A 38 -8.42 -5.87 -5.70
N ALA A 39 -8.47 -4.59 -6.08
CA ALA A 39 -7.88 -4.10 -7.31
C ALA A 39 -6.34 -4.00 -7.19
N PRO A 40 -5.58 -4.45 -8.20
CA PRO A 40 -4.15 -4.16 -8.27
C PRO A 40 -3.94 -2.68 -8.60
N HIS A 41 -3.17 -1.99 -7.77
CA HIS A 41 -2.80 -0.59 -7.99
C HIS A 41 -1.37 -0.50 -8.48
N ILE A 42 -1.13 0.31 -9.50
CA ILE A 42 0.18 0.42 -10.14
C ILE A 42 0.78 1.80 -9.94
N CYS A 43 2.06 1.86 -9.59
CA CYS A 43 2.82 3.10 -9.51
C CYS A 43 2.96 3.69 -10.92
N PHE A 44 2.42 4.89 -11.16
CA PHE A 44 2.56 5.56 -12.45
C PHE A 44 4.02 5.88 -12.82
N CYS A 45 4.91 5.94 -11.83
CA CYS A 45 6.31 6.32 -12.00
C CYS A 45 7.19 5.17 -12.52
N CYS A 46 6.98 3.96 -12.00
CA CYS A 46 7.87 2.82 -12.23
C CYS A 46 7.14 1.53 -12.64
N GLY A 47 5.81 1.57 -12.79
CA GLY A 47 4.99 0.44 -13.19
C GLY A 47 4.91 -0.71 -12.17
N HIS A 48 5.48 -0.56 -10.98
CA HIS A 48 5.41 -1.59 -9.94
C HIS A 48 4.09 -1.54 -9.18
N ASN A 49 3.69 -2.70 -8.65
CA ASN A 49 2.55 -2.80 -7.75
C ASN A 49 2.75 -1.87 -6.54
N LEU A 50 1.69 -1.17 -6.21
CA LEU A 50 1.56 -0.47 -4.94
C LEU A 50 1.02 -1.45 -3.90
N VAL A 51 1.48 -1.28 -2.68
CA VAL A 51 1.07 -2.07 -1.52
C VAL A 51 0.30 -1.16 -0.57
N SER A 52 -0.72 -1.69 0.08
CA SER A 52 -1.44 -0.93 1.10
C SER A 52 -0.78 -1.04 2.47
N SER A 53 -1.12 -0.13 3.39
CA SER A 53 -0.71 -0.26 4.79
C SER A 53 -1.18 -1.56 5.44
N ILE A 54 -2.33 -2.09 5.00
CA ILE A 54 -2.88 -3.37 5.48
C ILE A 54 -2.00 -4.52 5.02
N ASP A 55 -1.55 -4.50 3.76
CA ASP A 55 -0.64 -5.52 3.23
C ASP A 55 0.70 -5.52 3.97
N LEU A 56 1.22 -4.33 4.32
CA LEU A 56 2.46 -4.18 5.07
C LEU A 56 2.35 -4.70 6.51
N GLU A 57 1.20 -4.53 7.17
CA GLU A 57 0.93 -5.12 8.49
C GLU A 57 0.90 -6.65 8.41
N ILE A 58 0.27 -7.21 7.38
CA ILE A 58 0.24 -8.66 7.14
C ILE A 58 1.65 -9.18 6.86
N GLU A 59 2.47 -8.49 6.08
CA GLU A 59 3.85 -8.93 5.81
C GLU A 59 4.72 -8.94 7.08
N GLN A 60 4.57 -7.97 7.99
CA GLN A 60 5.31 -8.00 9.27
C GLN A 60 4.87 -9.17 10.15
N VAL A 61 3.57 -9.45 10.21
CA VAL A 61 3.04 -10.59 10.94
C VAL A 61 3.54 -11.90 10.30
N THR A 62 3.45 -12.03 8.98
CA THR A 62 3.79 -13.27 8.25
C THR A 62 5.31 -13.51 8.17
N ALA A 63 6.13 -12.48 7.99
CA ALA A 63 7.59 -12.58 8.05
C ALA A 63 8.09 -12.94 9.47
N GLY A 64 7.34 -12.55 10.51
CA GLY A 64 7.55 -13.01 11.89
C GLY A 64 7.22 -14.49 12.12
N TYR A 65 6.45 -15.13 11.23
CA TYR A 65 6.13 -16.57 11.30
C TYR A 65 7.09 -17.46 10.49
N ILE A 66 7.97 -16.90 9.66
CA ILE A 66 8.94 -17.68 8.86
C ILE A 66 10.32 -17.76 9.56
N LEU A 67 10.51 -17.04 10.67
CA LEU A 67 11.76 -17.05 11.46
C LEU A 67 11.63 -17.72 12.85
N ASN A 68 10.61 -18.55 13.09
CA ASN A 68 10.53 -19.42 14.28
C ASN A 68 10.57 -20.90 13.89
#